data_AF-A0A426YEJ5-F1
#
_entry.id   AF-A0A426YEJ5-F1
#
_cell.length_a   1.000
_cell.length_b   1.000
_cell.length_c   1.000
_cell.angle_alpha   90.00
_cell.angle_beta   90.00
_cell.angle_gamma   90.00
#
_symmetry.space_group_name_H-M   'P 1'
#
loop_
_entity.id
_entity.type
_entity.pdbx_description
1 polymer ?
#
loop_
_entity_poly.entity_id
_entity_poly.type
_entity_poly.pdbx_seq_one_letter_code
_entity_poly.pdbx_strand_id
1 'polypeptide(L)'
;SDKLTPAAFEKHSGRETARKWKNNVWIIIKGDKVPLSKTVLLKYYNQALKAANGSHKGPNGRPFHRDEFVCCKRCNKERRFRLRTKDEYRNYHDAVRNPNWECSNLTFDRATCDDEEERASRKVLRGCSRSPSCRGCTTCVCFGCENCRFSDCSCQTCVDYTCNKI
;
A
#
# COMPACT_ATOMS: atom_id res chain seq x y z
N SER A 1 29.56 14.07 9.37
CA SER A 1 29.35 12.67 8.99
C SER A 1 28.85 12.61 7.56
N ASP A 2 29.72 12.22 6.64
CA ASP A 2 29.34 12.05 5.22
C ASP A 2 28.26 10.98 5.10
N LYS A 3 27.11 11.38 4.55
CA LYS A 3 26.00 10.46 4.27
C LYS A 3 26.37 9.64 3.04
N LEU A 4 26.79 8.40 3.28
CA LEU A 4 27.04 7.45 2.19
C LEU A 4 25.72 7.18 1.45
N THR A 5 25.64 7.59 0.19
CA THR A 5 24.48 7.27 -0.66
C THR A 5 24.47 5.77 -0.98
N PRO A 6 23.30 5.16 -1.26
CA PRO A 6 23.22 3.76 -1.65
C PRO A 6 24.14 3.41 -2.84
N ALA A 7 24.30 4.33 -3.80
CA ALA A 7 25.21 4.17 -4.93
C ALA A 7 26.70 4.22 -4.52
N ALA A 8 27.06 5.08 -3.56
CA ALA A 8 28.42 5.14 -3.02
C ALA A 8 28.77 3.86 -2.23
N PHE A 9 27.79 3.29 -1.51
CA PHE A 9 27.93 2.01 -0.82
C PHE A 9 28.16 0.88 -1.82
N GLU A 10 27.38 0.86 -2.91
CA GLU A 10 27.47 -0.15 -3.98
C GLU A 10 28.82 -0.09 -4.72
N LYS A 11 29.42 1.09 -4.87
CA LYS A 11 30.76 1.27 -5.44
C LYS A 11 31.88 0.79 -4.50
N HIS A 12 31.69 0.91 -3.19
CA HIS A 12 32.68 0.51 -2.17
C HIS A 12 32.75 -1.00 -1.97
N SER A 13 31.66 -1.76 -2.23
CA SER A 13 31.58 -3.19 -1.93
C SER A 13 32.32 -4.15 -2.89
N GLY A 14 33.35 -3.69 -3.60
CA GLY A 14 34.33 -4.52 -4.32
C GLY A 14 33.75 -5.63 -5.21
N ARG A 15 33.44 -5.28 -6.46
CA ARG A 15 33.28 -6.06 -7.73
C ARG A 15 32.83 -7.53 -7.80
N GLU A 16 32.73 -8.33 -6.73
CA GLU A 16 32.36 -9.76 -6.81
C GLU A 16 30.92 -10.06 -6.33
N THR A 17 30.32 -9.17 -5.53
CA THR A 17 28.98 -9.39 -4.96
C THR A 17 28.01 -8.23 -5.13
N ALA A 18 28.28 -7.30 -6.05
CA ALA A 18 27.46 -6.11 -6.31
C ALA A 18 25.97 -6.41 -6.55
N ARG A 19 25.58 -7.62 -6.99
CA ARG A 19 24.17 -8.01 -7.14
C ARG A 19 23.49 -8.50 -5.85
N LYS A 20 24.25 -8.82 -4.79
CA LYS A 20 23.78 -9.46 -3.55
C LYS A 20 23.84 -8.57 -2.30
N TRP A 21 24.28 -7.31 -2.38
CA TRP A 21 24.35 -6.42 -1.20
C TRP A 21 23.02 -6.32 -0.44
N LYS A 22 21.90 -6.44 -1.16
CA LYS A 22 20.53 -6.49 -0.63
C LYS A 22 20.28 -7.66 0.35
N ASN A 23 21.08 -8.72 0.29
CA ASN A 23 21.05 -9.84 1.24
C ASN A 23 21.97 -9.62 2.45
N ASN A 24 22.92 -8.67 2.35
CA ASN A 24 23.93 -8.40 3.37
C ASN A 24 23.57 -7.20 4.26
N VAL A 25 22.55 -6.42 3.88
CA VAL A 25 21.93 -5.41 4.75
C VAL A 25 20.81 -6.07 5.55
N TRP A 26 20.82 -5.89 6.86
CA TRP A 26 19.86 -6.49 7.78
C TRP A 26 18.98 -5.42 8.41
N ILE A 27 17.68 -5.69 8.50
CA ILE A 27 16.70 -4.86 9.19
C ILE A 27 16.29 -5.62 10.45
N ILE A 28 16.30 -4.93 11.59
CA ILE A 28 15.85 -5.50 12.87
C ILE A 28 14.36 -5.22 13.01
N ILE A 29 13.53 -6.27 12.99
CA ILE A 29 12.08 -6.17 13.17
C ILE A 29 11.72 -6.93 14.44
N LYS A 30 11.27 -6.22 15.48
CA LYS A 30 10.90 -6.82 16.78
C LYS A 30 11.99 -7.73 17.38
N GLY A 31 13.26 -7.40 17.16
CA GLY A 31 14.41 -8.17 17.64
C GLY A 31 14.99 -9.15 16.61
N ASP A 32 14.26 -9.50 15.57
CA ASP A 32 14.72 -10.43 14.54
C ASP A 32 15.52 -9.73 13.43
N LYS A 33 16.69 -10.28 13.07
CA LYS A 33 17.46 -9.83 11.90
C LYS A 33 16.88 -10.43 10.62
N VAL A 34 16.28 -9.59 9.79
CA VAL A 34 15.71 -9.98 8.50
C VAL A 34 16.53 -9.34 7.36
N PRO A 35 17.02 -10.12 6.36
CA PRO A 35 17.71 -9.54 5.21
C PRO A 35 16.83 -8.51 4.49
N LEU A 36 17.40 -7.38 4.08
CA LEU A 36 16.69 -6.29 3.40
C LEU A 36 15.92 -6.78 2.17
N SER A 37 16.48 -7.72 1.40
CA SER A 37 15.83 -8.38 0.26
C SER A 37 14.55 -9.16 0.61
N LYS A 38 14.46 -9.66 1.85
CA LYS A 38 13.27 -10.35 2.38
C LYS A 38 12.29 -9.38 3.06
N THR A 39 12.67 -8.12 3.27
CA THR A 39 11.76 -7.10 3.79
C THR A 39 10.92 -6.47 2.69
N VAL A 40 9.83 -5.82 3.11
CA VAL A 40 8.95 -5.06 2.21
C VAL A 40 9.59 -3.77 1.70
N LEU A 41 10.61 -3.25 2.41
CA LEU A 41 11.27 -1.96 2.14
C LEU A 41 11.97 -1.92 0.78
N LEU A 42 12.66 -3.00 0.42
CA LEU A 42 13.39 -3.03 -0.85
C LEU A 42 12.44 -3.16 -2.05
N LYS A 43 11.33 -3.88 -1.90
CA LYS A 43 10.28 -3.90 -2.91
C LYS A 43 9.63 -2.53 -3.06
N TYR A 44 9.45 -1.79 -1.96
CA TYR A 44 8.95 -0.41 -1.99
C TYR A 44 9.87 0.51 -2.81
N TYR A 45 11.19 0.52 -2.53
CA TYR A 45 12.15 1.32 -3.32
C TYR A 45 12.08 0.98 -4.82
N ASN A 46 12.06 -0.31 -5.16
CA ASN A 46 12.00 -0.73 -6.56
C ASN A 46 10.61 -0.50 -7.22
N GLN A 47 9.51 -0.52 -6.46
CA GLN A 47 8.18 -0.22 -6.97
C GLN A 47 7.95 1.28 -7.14
N ALA A 48 8.47 2.13 -6.25
CA ALA A 48 8.46 3.58 -6.42
C ALA A 48 9.18 3.98 -7.72
N LEU A 49 10.35 3.39 -7.98
CA LEU A 49 11.09 3.58 -9.24
C LEU A 49 10.32 3.09 -10.48
N LYS A 50 9.50 2.04 -10.36
CA LYS A 50 8.72 1.48 -11.48
C LYS A 50 7.35 2.15 -11.68
N ALA A 51 6.78 2.73 -10.63
CA ALA A 51 5.50 3.45 -10.68
C ALA A 51 5.63 4.76 -11.47
N ALA A 52 6.83 5.34 -11.55
CA ALA A 52 7.14 6.45 -12.46
C ALA A 52 6.89 6.13 -13.95
N ASN A 53 6.78 4.84 -14.32
CA ASN A 53 6.50 4.39 -15.70
C ASN A 53 5.01 4.11 -16.00
N GLY A 54 4.07 4.66 -15.22
CA GLY A 54 2.70 4.91 -15.67
C GLY A 54 1.76 3.71 -15.91
N SER A 55 2.16 2.48 -15.57
CA SER A 55 1.26 1.32 -15.77
C SER A 55 0.33 1.08 -14.59
N HIS A 56 -0.97 1.35 -14.79
CA HIS A 56 -2.07 1.04 -13.86
C HIS A 56 -2.31 -0.46 -13.60
N LYS A 57 -1.45 -1.31 -14.15
CA LYS A 57 -1.59 -2.76 -14.13
C LYS A 57 -0.28 -3.36 -13.65
N GLY A 58 -0.37 -4.27 -12.66
CA GLY A 58 0.73 -5.20 -12.43
C GLY A 58 1.07 -5.96 -13.72
N PRO A 59 2.17 -6.72 -13.77
CA PRO A 59 2.64 -7.42 -14.99
C PRO A 59 1.56 -8.20 -15.77
N ASN A 60 0.45 -8.57 -15.11
CA ASN A 60 -0.64 -9.36 -15.66
C ASN A 60 -2.03 -8.68 -15.60
N GLY A 61 -2.12 -7.34 -15.47
CA GLY A 61 -3.43 -6.66 -15.35
C GLY A 61 -4.15 -6.84 -14.00
N ARG A 62 -3.47 -7.42 -13.00
CA ARG A 62 -4.07 -7.79 -11.71
C ARG A 62 -4.11 -6.61 -10.72
N PRO A 63 -5.09 -6.59 -9.79
CA PRO A 63 -5.27 -5.50 -8.83
C PRO A 63 -4.00 -5.23 -8.02
N PHE A 64 -3.59 -3.96 -7.99
CA PHE A 64 -2.41 -3.49 -7.27
C PHE A 64 -2.68 -3.36 -5.76
N HIS A 65 -3.94 -3.10 -5.38
CA HIS A 65 -4.37 -2.96 -3.99
C HIS A 65 -5.32 -4.09 -3.64
N ARG A 66 -5.20 -4.60 -2.42
CA ARG A 66 -6.22 -5.43 -1.79
C ARG A 66 -7.42 -4.57 -1.38
N ASP A 67 -8.53 -5.22 -1.08
CA ASP A 67 -9.70 -4.55 -0.51
C ASP A 67 -9.40 -4.10 0.92
N GLU A 68 -9.92 -2.94 1.30
CA GLU A 68 -9.82 -2.38 2.65
C GLU A 68 -11.20 -2.08 3.23
N PHE A 69 -11.28 -1.76 4.51
CA PHE A 69 -12.53 -1.61 5.25
C PHE A 69 -12.50 -0.33 6.07
N VAL A 70 -13.64 0.35 6.14
CA VAL A 70 -13.84 1.51 7.03
C VAL A 70 -15.05 1.24 7.91
N CYS A 71 -14.91 1.54 9.20
CA CYS A 71 -15.97 1.38 10.17
C CYS A 71 -16.86 2.62 10.22
N CYS A 72 -18.17 2.43 10.05
CA CYS A 72 -19.17 3.48 10.17
C CYS A 72 -19.27 3.97 11.60
N LYS A 73 -19.16 5.28 11.82
CA LYS A 73 -19.20 5.88 13.16
C LYS A 73 -20.59 5.88 13.79
N ARG A 74 -21.64 5.74 12.99
CA ARG A 74 -23.03 5.71 13.46
C ARG A 74 -23.48 4.32 13.91
N CYS A 75 -23.17 3.27 13.13
CA CYS A 75 -23.67 1.91 13.39
C CYS A 75 -22.58 0.87 13.69
N ASN A 76 -21.30 1.26 13.68
CA ASN A 76 -20.14 0.41 13.92
C ASN A 76 -19.94 -0.77 12.93
N LYS A 77 -20.72 -0.84 11.86
CA LYS A 77 -20.52 -1.81 10.77
C LYS A 77 -19.33 -1.39 9.89
N GLU A 78 -18.50 -2.35 9.52
CA GLU A 78 -17.45 -2.20 8.53
C GLU A 78 -18.01 -2.30 7.11
N ARG A 79 -17.57 -1.39 6.23
CA ARG A 79 -17.91 -1.39 4.80
C ARG A 79 -16.65 -1.56 3.96
N ARG A 80 -16.75 -2.38 2.92
CA ARG A 80 -15.64 -2.77 2.03
C ARG A 80 -15.39 -1.72 0.95
N PHE A 81 -14.12 -1.44 0.69
CA PHE A 81 -13.62 -0.64 -0.42
C PHE A 81 -12.75 -1.52 -1.32
N ARG A 82 -13.08 -1.61 -2.62
CA ARG A 82 -12.41 -2.52 -3.56
C ARG A 82 -11.13 -1.95 -4.15
N LEU A 83 -10.92 -0.64 -4.18
CA LEU A 83 -9.63 -0.05 -4.57
C LEU A 83 -9.10 -0.55 -5.95
N ARG A 84 -9.93 -0.50 -6.99
CA ARG A 84 -9.57 -0.90 -8.37
C ARG A 84 -9.40 0.29 -9.30
N THR A 85 -10.17 1.36 -9.11
CA THR A 85 -10.12 2.59 -9.91
C THR A 85 -9.57 3.77 -9.12
N LYS A 86 -9.17 4.84 -9.83
CA LYS A 86 -8.69 6.08 -9.21
C LYS A 86 -9.72 6.71 -8.28
N ASP A 87 -10.98 6.68 -8.68
CA ASP A 87 -12.09 7.18 -7.86
C ASP A 87 -12.26 6.31 -6.61
N GLU A 88 -12.23 4.98 -6.71
CA GLU A 88 -12.31 4.11 -5.53
C GLU A 88 -11.16 4.34 -4.55
N TYR A 89 -9.93 4.59 -5.04
CA TYR A 89 -8.81 4.98 -4.19
C TYR A 89 -9.07 6.30 -3.47
N ARG A 90 -9.65 7.30 -4.16
CA ARG A 90 -9.95 8.61 -3.58
C ARG A 90 -11.04 8.50 -2.51
N ASN A 91 -12.11 7.77 -2.80
CA ASN A 91 -13.21 7.56 -1.86
C ASN A 91 -12.74 6.89 -0.58
N TYR A 92 -11.92 5.83 -0.68
CA TYR A 92 -11.34 5.20 0.50
C TYR A 92 -10.39 6.14 1.25
N HIS A 93 -9.52 6.86 0.53
CA HIS A 93 -8.59 7.82 1.13
C HIS A 93 -9.32 8.88 1.96
N ASP A 94 -10.42 9.42 1.45
CA ASP A 94 -11.21 10.42 2.17
C ASP A 94 -12.02 9.80 3.30
N ALA A 95 -12.56 8.60 3.11
CA ALA A 95 -13.30 7.87 4.13
C ALA A 95 -12.44 7.62 5.38
N VAL A 96 -11.20 7.15 5.20
CA VAL A 96 -10.26 6.92 6.31
C VAL A 96 -9.91 8.21 7.05
N ARG A 97 -9.90 9.34 6.34
CA ARG A 97 -9.55 10.65 6.90
C ARG A 97 -10.74 11.36 7.54
N ASN A 98 -11.96 10.99 7.20
CA ASN A 98 -13.16 11.59 7.77
C ASN A 98 -13.43 10.95 9.15
N PRO A 99 -13.26 11.71 10.26
CA PRO A 99 -13.50 11.17 11.60
C PRO A 99 -14.97 10.83 11.85
N ASN A 100 -15.89 11.37 11.05
CA ASN A 100 -17.34 11.19 11.13
C ASN A 100 -17.86 10.38 9.94
N TRP A 101 -17.05 9.49 9.38
CA TRP A 101 -17.48 8.69 8.23
C TRP A 101 -18.63 7.74 8.59
N GLU A 102 -19.68 7.75 7.78
CA GLU A 102 -20.89 6.94 7.92
C GLU A 102 -21.19 6.14 6.64
N CYS A 103 -22.05 5.12 6.74
CA CYS A 103 -22.46 4.31 5.59
C CYS A 103 -23.03 5.15 4.44
N SER A 104 -23.79 6.21 4.76
CA SER A 104 -24.37 7.15 3.80
C SER A 104 -23.33 7.91 2.96
N ASN A 105 -22.07 7.96 3.41
CA ASN A 105 -20.97 8.56 2.64
C ASN A 105 -20.42 7.61 1.55
N LEU A 106 -20.89 6.36 1.47
CA LEU A 106 -20.43 5.40 0.47
C LEU A 106 -21.07 5.71 -0.90
N THR A 107 -20.23 6.07 -1.87
CA THR A 107 -20.68 6.61 -3.17
C THR A 107 -20.95 5.53 -4.24
N PHE A 108 -20.26 4.39 -4.19
CA PHE A 108 -20.31 3.36 -5.25
C PHE A 108 -21.25 2.18 -4.93
N ASP A 109 -21.14 1.60 -3.75
CA ASP A 109 -22.04 0.53 -3.26
C ASP A 109 -22.97 1.17 -2.23
N ARG A 110 -23.99 1.93 -2.65
CA ARG A 110 -24.90 2.65 -1.75
C ARG A 110 -25.38 1.72 -0.62
N ALA A 111 -24.85 1.92 0.57
CA ALA A 111 -25.16 1.15 1.75
C ALA A 111 -25.62 2.10 2.85
N THR A 112 -26.65 1.71 3.57
CA THR A 112 -27.21 2.43 4.70
C THR A 112 -26.74 1.77 6.00
N CYS A 113 -27.18 2.30 7.14
CA CYS A 113 -26.90 1.64 8.42
C CYS A 113 -27.81 0.44 8.68
N ASP A 114 -28.94 0.36 7.99
CA ASP A 114 -29.93 -0.72 8.13
C ASP A 114 -29.50 -1.96 7.35
N ASP A 115 -28.69 -1.78 6.31
CA ASP A 115 -28.11 -2.90 5.56
C ASP A 115 -27.18 -3.74 6.44
N GLU A 116 -27.28 -5.05 6.27
CA GLU A 116 -26.45 -6.02 6.99
C GLU A 116 -24.96 -5.83 6.72
N GLU A 117 -24.16 -6.16 7.73
CA GLU A 117 -22.71 -6.17 7.59
C GLU A 117 -22.26 -7.39 6.77
N GLU A 118 -21.19 -7.22 6.00
CA GLU A 118 -20.55 -8.37 5.35
C GLU A 118 -20.07 -9.40 6.38
N ARG A 119 -20.48 -10.66 6.20
CA ARG A 119 -20.05 -11.79 7.04
C ARG A 119 -18.52 -11.89 7.19
N ALA A 120 -18.07 -12.19 8.41
CA ALA A 120 -16.64 -12.32 8.75
C ALA A 120 -15.85 -13.29 7.84
N SER A 121 -16.44 -14.42 7.45
CA SER A 121 -15.76 -15.37 6.55
C SER A 121 -15.59 -14.87 5.11
N ARG A 122 -16.32 -13.82 4.70
CA ARG A 122 -16.12 -13.14 3.42
C ARG A 122 -15.11 -12.00 3.53
N LYS A 123 -15.05 -11.33 4.68
CA LYS A 123 -14.04 -10.32 5.00
C LYS A 123 -12.62 -10.84 4.76
N VAL A 124 -12.29 -12.09 5.12
CA VAL A 124 -10.93 -12.65 4.89
C VAL A 124 -10.46 -12.61 3.43
N LEU A 125 -11.39 -12.61 2.46
CA LEU A 125 -11.09 -12.52 1.04
C LEU A 125 -10.86 -11.07 0.63
N ARG A 126 -9.60 -10.62 0.64
CA ARG A 126 -9.23 -9.23 0.33
C ARG A 126 -8.85 -9.01 -1.15
N GLY A 127 -9.17 -9.95 -2.04
CA GLY A 127 -8.91 -9.82 -3.48
C GLY A 127 -7.43 -9.84 -3.88
N CYS A 128 -6.57 -10.51 -3.09
CA CYS A 128 -5.16 -10.67 -3.45
C CYS A 128 -4.99 -11.56 -4.68
N SER A 129 -4.22 -11.09 -5.66
CA SER A 129 -3.95 -11.80 -6.91
C SER A 129 -3.16 -13.11 -6.79
N ARG A 130 -2.55 -13.37 -5.62
CA ARG A 130 -1.71 -14.55 -5.38
C ARG A 130 -2.40 -15.65 -4.57
N SER A 131 -3.27 -15.27 -3.64
CA SER A 131 -3.99 -16.22 -2.78
C SER A 131 -5.25 -15.57 -2.21
N PRO A 132 -6.41 -16.23 -2.24
CA PRO A 132 -7.64 -15.73 -1.62
C PRO A 132 -7.51 -15.49 -0.11
N SER A 133 -6.73 -16.33 0.59
CA SER A 133 -6.50 -16.26 2.04
C SER A 133 -5.31 -15.39 2.44
N CYS A 134 -4.77 -14.60 1.51
CA CYS A 134 -3.63 -13.74 1.76
C CYS A 134 -3.92 -12.70 2.85
N ARG A 135 -3.16 -12.76 3.96
CA ARG A 135 -3.24 -11.79 5.07
C ARG A 135 -2.55 -10.44 4.78
N GLY A 136 -1.94 -10.31 3.61
CA GLY A 136 -1.18 -9.13 3.20
C GLY A 136 0.19 -9.55 2.70
N CYS A 137 0.39 -9.50 1.38
CA CYS A 137 1.69 -9.72 0.77
C CYS A 137 2.16 -8.43 0.10
N THR A 138 3.44 -8.39 -0.24
CA THR A 138 4.10 -7.27 -0.95
C THR A 138 3.53 -6.96 -2.33
N THR A 139 2.59 -7.75 -2.82
CA THR A 139 1.96 -7.56 -4.14
C THR A 139 0.57 -6.96 -4.06
N CYS A 140 -0.11 -7.09 -2.91
CA CYS A 140 -1.47 -6.54 -2.74
C CYS A 140 -1.58 -5.47 -1.66
N VAL A 141 -0.63 -5.40 -0.72
CA VAL A 141 -0.57 -4.30 0.25
C VAL A 141 0.17 -3.14 -0.39
N CYS A 142 -0.52 -2.02 -0.57
CA CYS A 142 0.07 -0.79 -1.05
C CYS A 142 0.46 0.11 0.13
N PHE A 143 1.71 0.53 0.17
CA PHE A 143 2.22 1.47 1.17
C PHE A 143 2.25 2.93 0.67
N GLY A 144 1.96 3.13 -0.62
CA GLY A 144 1.92 4.43 -1.28
C GLY A 144 2.25 4.30 -2.76
N CYS A 145 1.43 4.88 -3.61
CA CYS A 145 1.64 4.95 -5.06
C CYS A 145 0.90 6.15 -5.63
N GLU A 146 1.15 6.48 -6.89
CA GLU A 146 0.53 7.63 -7.57
C GLU A 146 -1.00 7.53 -7.72
N ASN A 147 -1.57 6.32 -7.55
CA ASN A 147 -3.01 6.12 -7.63
C ASN A 147 -3.71 6.38 -6.29
N CYS A 148 -3.02 6.27 -5.15
CA CYS A 148 -3.59 6.46 -3.80
C CYS A 148 -2.93 7.60 -3.02
N ARG A 149 -2.08 8.38 -3.68
CA ARG A 149 -1.44 9.57 -3.16
C ARG A 149 -1.79 10.70 -4.09
N PHE A 150 -2.46 11.69 -3.53
CA PHE A 150 -3.18 12.73 -4.27
C PHE A 150 -2.43 14.05 -4.11
N SER A 151 -2.00 14.65 -5.23
CA SER A 151 -1.26 15.92 -5.24
C SER A 151 -2.08 17.10 -4.74
N ASP A 152 -3.40 17.01 -4.88
CA ASP A 152 -4.39 17.94 -4.37
C ASP A 152 -4.74 17.70 -2.89
N CYS A 153 -4.11 16.72 -2.22
CA CYS A 153 -4.34 16.45 -0.81
C CYS A 153 -3.19 16.92 0.08
N SER A 154 -3.53 17.67 1.13
CA SER A 154 -2.60 18.18 2.14
C SER A 154 -2.32 17.23 3.31
N CYS A 155 -2.77 15.96 3.25
CA CYS A 155 -2.47 15.02 4.34
C CYS A 155 -0.98 14.65 4.34
N GLN A 156 -0.41 14.43 5.53
CA GLN A 156 1.02 14.15 5.68
C GLN A 156 1.50 13.04 4.75
N THR A 157 0.76 11.93 4.65
CA THR A 157 1.14 10.80 3.79
C THR A 157 1.13 11.13 2.29
N CYS A 158 0.23 12.00 1.84
CA CYS A 158 0.21 12.47 0.45
C CYS A 158 1.36 13.44 0.20
N VAL A 159 1.56 14.42 1.08
CA VAL A 159 2.66 15.40 1.02
C VAL A 159 4.02 14.69 1.05
N ASP A 160 4.24 13.77 1.99
CA ASP A 160 5.47 12.97 2.07
C ASP A 160 5.74 12.20 0.78
N TYR A 161 4.69 11.67 0.14
CA TYR A 161 4.86 10.93 -1.10
C TYR A 161 5.14 11.86 -2.28
N THR A 162 4.45 13.00 -2.39
CA THR A 162 4.55 13.90 -3.55
C THR A 162 5.79 14.78 -3.50
N CYS A 163 6.22 15.23 -2.31
CA CYS A 163 7.41 16.05 -2.14
C CYS A 163 8.72 15.27 -2.17
N ASN A 164 8.71 13.97 -1.85
CA ASN A 164 9.91 13.12 -1.87
C ASN A 164 10.08 12.32 -3.17
N LYS A 165 9.36 12.64 -4.25
CA LYS A 165 9.67 12.15 -5.59
C LYS A 165 10.96 12.82 -6.07
N ILE A 166 12.11 12.18 -5.81
CA ILE A 166 13.41 12.50 -6.41
C ILE A 166 13.52 11.75 -7.75
#